data_AF-A0A257ZUI8-F1
#
_entry.id   AF-A0A257ZUI8-F1
#
_cell.length_a   1.000
_cell.length_b   1.000
_cell.length_c   1.000
_cell.angle_alpha   90.00
_cell.angle_beta   90.00
_cell.angle_gamma   90.00
#
_symmetry.space_group_name_H-M   'P 1'
#
loop_
_entity.id
_entity.type
_entity.pdbx_description
1 polymer ?
#
loop_
_entity_poly.entity_id
_entity_poly.type
_entity_poly.pdbx_seq_one_letter_code
_entity_poly.pdbx_strand_id
1 'polypeptide(L)'
;MTDSFDDRTLERDIRQLEQAIEAWALTHDIWSDCGFTTYAKHVKAEPGDEPVVTILYFGSDFEPAVIGDLDLEFWELVHSYGFHYEQSWGSLHFYPDEGPRCKAFARYFRWQWICSLVQQDFADVHEELYGHFAARPDDLHRLDWRQYEILISRILQTQGFETELGPGRGDGGVDIRLLQRDPLGDILTLVQCKNYAPKNRIGLEAVQALFWDGTPQHFDLCD
;
A
#
# COMPACT_ATOMS: atom_id res chain seq x y z
N MET A 1 4.47 -26.77 -8.39
CA MET A 1 3.44 -26.11 -7.58
C MET A 1 4.10 -24.89 -6.98
N THR A 2 3.96 -23.75 -7.65
CA THR A 2 4.58 -22.48 -7.24
C THR A 2 3.56 -21.80 -6.33
N ASP A 3 3.82 -21.76 -5.02
CA ASP A 3 2.99 -20.96 -4.12
C ASP A 3 3.03 -19.51 -4.61
N SER A 4 1.88 -19.03 -5.08
CA SER A 4 1.69 -17.64 -5.46
C SER A 4 1.34 -16.88 -4.19
N PHE A 5 2.29 -16.13 -3.65
CA PHE A 5 2.04 -15.17 -2.57
C PHE A 5 1.28 -13.97 -3.15
N ASP A 6 -0.02 -14.14 -3.39
CA ASP A 6 -0.92 -13.05 -3.76
C ASP A 6 -1.25 -12.17 -2.54
N ASP A 7 -1.74 -10.96 -2.79
CA ASP A 7 -2.01 -9.97 -1.73
C ASP A 7 -2.99 -10.51 -0.68
N ARG A 8 -3.97 -11.31 -1.09
CA ARG A 8 -4.95 -11.94 -0.19
C ARG A 8 -4.30 -12.95 0.76
N THR A 9 -3.33 -13.70 0.27
CA THR A 9 -2.57 -14.65 1.07
C THR A 9 -1.72 -13.90 2.09
N LEU A 10 -1.01 -12.85 1.68
CA LEU A 10 -0.21 -12.02 2.58
C LEU A 10 -1.07 -11.35 3.68
N GLU A 11 -2.22 -10.80 3.32
CA GLU A 11 -3.17 -10.24 4.29
C GLU A 11 -3.74 -11.27 5.26
N ARG A 12 -3.94 -12.51 4.80
CA ARG A 12 -4.39 -13.61 5.65
C ARG A 12 -3.30 -14.01 6.63
N ASP A 13 -2.05 -14.10 6.18
CA ASP A 13 -0.90 -14.45 7.01
C ASP A 13 -0.71 -13.43 8.14
N ILE A 14 -0.83 -12.12 7.84
CA ILE A 14 -0.80 -11.05 8.86
C ILE A 14 -1.91 -11.25 9.89
N ARG A 15 -3.16 -11.44 9.44
CA ARG A 15 -4.31 -11.63 10.35
C ARG A 15 -4.17 -12.88 11.22
N GLN A 16 -3.60 -13.96 10.67
CA GLN A 16 -3.37 -15.19 11.43
C GLN A 16 -2.34 -14.98 12.53
N LEU A 17 -1.23 -14.28 12.23
CA LEU A 17 -0.24 -13.91 13.23
C LEU A 17 -0.85 -13.05 14.34
N GLU A 18 -1.56 -11.97 13.97
CA GLU A 18 -2.19 -11.05 14.93
C GLU A 18 -3.18 -11.77 15.86
N GLN A 19 -4.06 -12.62 15.29
CA GLN A 19 -5.03 -13.40 16.06
C GLN A 19 -4.36 -14.42 16.98
N ALA A 20 -3.27 -15.04 16.54
CA ALA A 20 -2.53 -16.00 17.33
C ALA A 20 -1.87 -15.33 18.55
N ILE A 21 -1.24 -14.17 18.34
CA ILE A 21 -0.62 -13.38 19.41
C ILE A 21 -1.68 -12.89 20.40
N GLU A 22 -2.80 -12.34 19.92
CA GLU A 22 -3.88 -11.87 20.79
C GLU A 22 -4.48 -13.02 21.61
N ALA A 23 -4.78 -14.16 20.98
CA ALA A 23 -5.32 -15.33 21.68
C ALA A 23 -4.35 -15.85 22.74
N TRP A 24 -3.07 -15.93 22.40
CA TRP A 24 -2.03 -16.36 23.33
C TRP A 24 -1.89 -15.38 24.52
N ALA A 25 -1.89 -14.07 24.26
CA ALA A 25 -1.79 -13.06 25.30
C ALA A 25 -3.00 -13.05 26.23
N LEU A 26 -4.21 -13.30 25.69
CA LEU A 26 -5.44 -13.46 26.49
C LEU A 26 -5.38 -14.68 27.40
N THR A 27 -4.78 -15.80 26.95
CA THR A 27 -4.61 -16.99 27.82
C THR A 27 -3.65 -16.76 28.99
N HIS A 28 -2.75 -15.79 28.85
CA HIS A 28 -1.78 -15.40 29.88
C HIS A 28 -2.21 -14.19 30.71
N ASP A 29 -3.39 -13.63 30.44
CA ASP A 29 -3.94 -12.43 31.11
C ASP A 29 -3.03 -11.18 30.96
N ILE A 30 -2.32 -11.07 29.84
CA ILE A 30 -1.38 -9.95 29.54
C ILE A 30 -1.86 -9.06 28.38
N TRP A 31 -3.07 -9.29 27.87
CA TRP A 31 -3.65 -8.50 26.78
C TRP A 31 -4.43 -7.28 27.31
N SER A 32 -3.71 -6.34 27.93
CA SER A 32 -4.25 -5.07 28.42
C SER A 32 -3.59 -3.89 27.72
N ASP A 33 -4.38 -2.95 27.21
CA ASP A 33 -3.89 -1.78 26.46
C ASP A 33 -2.94 -2.15 25.31
N CYS A 34 -3.21 -3.29 24.67
CA CYS A 34 -2.45 -3.82 23.54
C CYS A 34 -3.24 -3.69 22.24
N GLY A 35 -2.53 -3.60 21.12
CA GLY A 35 -3.16 -3.69 19.81
C GLY A 35 -2.17 -3.60 18.66
N PHE A 36 -2.67 -3.85 17.46
CA PHE A 36 -1.87 -3.85 16.24
C PHE A 36 -2.04 -2.57 15.43
N THR A 37 -0.99 -2.19 14.73
CA THR A 37 -0.99 -1.11 13.73
C THR A 37 -0.07 -1.46 12.57
N THR A 38 -0.21 -0.74 11.46
CA THR A 38 0.65 -0.91 10.30
C THR A 38 1.85 0.02 10.37
N TYR A 39 2.97 -0.39 9.76
CA TYR A 39 4.17 0.45 9.63
C TYR A 39 3.86 1.82 9.02
N ALA A 40 3.07 1.86 7.94
CA ALA A 40 2.67 3.10 7.28
C ALA A 40 1.92 4.07 8.21
N LYS A 41 1.05 3.57 9.10
CA LYS A 41 0.32 4.40 10.07
C LYS A 41 1.21 4.87 11.23
N HIS A 42 2.13 4.02 11.67
CA HIS A 42 2.96 4.27 12.85
C HIS A 42 4.19 5.14 12.54
N VAL A 43 4.96 4.76 11.52
CA VAL A 43 6.25 5.40 11.19
C VAL A 43 6.08 6.50 10.13
N LYS A 44 5.07 6.39 9.25
CA LYS A 44 4.78 7.34 8.15
C LYS A 44 5.98 7.60 7.23
N ALA A 45 6.83 6.59 7.05
CA ALA A 45 8.01 6.64 6.18
C ALA A 45 7.91 5.57 5.08
N GLU A 46 8.83 5.65 4.11
CA GLU A 46 9.03 4.57 3.14
C GLU A 46 9.36 3.25 3.86
N PRO A 47 8.69 2.14 3.50
CA PRO A 47 9.07 0.84 4.03
C PRO A 47 10.48 0.45 3.55
N GLY A 48 11.32 0.00 4.47
CA GLY A 48 12.66 -0.48 4.17
C GLY A 48 12.66 -1.81 3.38
N ASP A 49 13.87 -2.26 3.02
CA ASP A 49 14.04 -3.54 2.31
C ASP A 49 13.62 -4.76 3.15
N GLU A 50 13.69 -4.64 4.48
CA GLU A 50 13.11 -5.57 5.44
C GLU A 50 11.68 -5.13 5.80
N PRO A 51 10.64 -5.89 5.35
CA PRO A 51 9.27 -5.46 5.52
C PRO A 51 8.76 -5.73 6.94
N VAL A 52 8.38 -4.67 7.64
CA VAL A 52 7.60 -4.78 8.88
C VAL A 52 6.16 -5.13 8.55
N VAL A 53 5.72 -6.34 8.91
CA VAL A 53 4.39 -6.85 8.54
C VAL A 53 3.26 -6.32 9.42
N THR A 54 3.54 -6.15 10.71
CA THR A 54 2.64 -5.54 11.69
C THR A 54 3.46 -5.02 12.87
N ILE A 55 2.90 -4.09 13.63
CA ILE A 55 3.50 -3.53 14.84
C ILE A 55 2.51 -3.74 15.98
N LEU A 56 2.97 -4.40 17.05
CA LEU A 56 2.23 -4.51 18.30
C LEU A 56 2.66 -3.38 19.23
N TYR A 57 1.71 -2.55 19.65
CA TYR A 57 1.91 -1.61 20.75
C TYR A 57 1.28 -2.16 22.03
N PHE A 58 1.85 -1.82 23.18
CA PHE A 58 1.37 -2.24 24.50
C PHE A 58 1.62 -1.15 25.54
N GLY A 59 0.68 -1.01 26.47
CA GLY A 59 0.74 0.01 27.52
C GLY A 59 1.45 -0.41 28.81
N SER A 60 1.63 -1.71 29.07
CA SER A 60 2.28 -2.17 30.32
C SER A 60 2.62 -3.66 30.32
N ASP A 61 1.70 -4.51 30.81
CA ASP A 61 2.01 -5.85 31.34
C ASP A 61 2.52 -6.86 30.29
N PHE A 62 2.35 -6.52 29.02
CA PHE A 62 2.86 -7.32 27.90
C PHE A 62 4.39 -7.37 27.86
N GLU A 63 5.07 -6.22 27.93
CA GLU A 63 6.53 -6.13 27.74
C GLU A 63 7.32 -6.90 28.81
N PRO A 64 7.04 -6.75 30.12
CA PRO A 64 7.75 -7.50 31.15
C PRO A 64 7.52 -9.01 31.04
N ALA A 65 6.35 -9.43 30.56
CA ALA A 65 6.00 -10.85 30.42
C ALA A 65 6.79 -11.50 29.27
N VAL A 66 6.82 -10.86 28.09
CA VAL A 66 7.50 -11.40 26.91
C VAL A 66 9.02 -11.25 26.93
N ILE A 67 9.58 -10.38 27.79
CA ILE A 67 11.04 -10.31 28.03
C ILE A 67 11.46 -11.20 29.22
N GLY A 68 10.50 -11.65 30.02
CA GLY A 68 10.69 -12.44 31.22
C GLY A 68 10.30 -13.89 31.04
N ASP A 69 9.32 -14.34 31.84
CA ASP A 69 8.99 -15.76 31.99
C ASP A 69 8.35 -16.38 30.74
N LEU A 70 7.80 -15.57 29.84
CA LEU A 70 7.11 -16.03 28.63
C LEU A 70 7.93 -15.86 27.35
N ASP A 71 9.18 -15.39 27.43
CA ASP A 71 10.03 -15.09 26.26
C ASP A 71 10.15 -16.28 25.30
N LEU A 72 10.51 -17.46 25.81
CA LEU A 72 10.68 -18.65 24.97
C LEU A 72 9.36 -19.08 24.30
N GLU A 73 8.26 -19.07 25.04
CA GLU A 73 6.95 -19.48 24.53
C GLU A 73 6.45 -18.50 23.45
N PHE A 74 6.63 -17.20 23.70
CA PHE A 74 6.28 -16.16 22.74
C PHE A 74 7.14 -16.25 21.48
N TRP A 75 8.45 -16.48 21.64
CA TRP A 75 9.38 -16.69 20.54
C TRP A 75 8.97 -17.88 19.68
N GLU A 76 8.65 -19.03 20.29
CA GLU A 76 8.20 -20.24 19.59
C GLU A 76 6.87 -20.01 18.86
N LEU A 77 5.93 -19.29 19.48
CA LEU A 77 4.66 -18.91 18.84
C LEU A 77 4.92 -18.13 17.56
N VAL A 78 5.69 -17.04 17.63
CA VAL A 78 5.93 -16.16 16.47
C VAL A 78 6.70 -16.90 15.36
N HIS A 79 7.72 -17.69 15.73
CA HIS A 79 8.49 -18.50 14.77
C HIS A 79 7.66 -19.60 14.13
N SER A 80 6.64 -20.14 14.81
CA SER A 80 5.76 -21.17 14.23
C SER A 80 4.96 -20.66 13.02
N TYR A 81 4.75 -19.34 12.92
CA TYR A 81 4.13 -18.67 11.77
C TYR A 81 5.16 -18.19 10.73
N GLY A 82 6.47 -18.38 10.98
CA GLY A 82 7.60 -18.00 10.14
C GLY A 82 7.90 -16.50 10.17
N PHE A 83 7.75 -15.89 11.33
CA PHE A 83 8.11 -14.52 11.59
C PHE A 83 9.12 -14.46 12.74
N HIS A 84 9.85 -13.34 12.80
CA HIS A 84 10.63 -12.91 13.95
C HIS A 84 10.22 -11.49 14.33
N TYR A 85 10.74 -10.98 15.45
CA TYR A 85 10.39 -9.65 15.92
C TYR A 85 11.59 -8.92 16.51
N GLU A 86 11.52 -7.59 16.49
CA GLU A 86 12.45 -6.70 17.16
C GLU A 86 11.70 -5.70 18.03
N GLN A 87 12.32 -5.31 19.15
CA GLN A 87 11.77 -4.32 20.06
C GLN A 87 12.17 -2.90 19.65
N SER A 88 11.20 -1.99 19.61
CA SER A 88 11.41 -0.58 19.32
C SER A 88 10.50 0.29 20.18
N TRP A 89 11.10 1.06 21.11
CA TRP A 89 10.46 2.16 21.84
C TRP A 89 9.04 1.85 22.39
N GLY A 90 8.86 0.72 23.08
CA GLY A 90 7.56 0.31 23.64
C GLY A 90 6.60 -0.36 22.64
N SER A 91 7.16 -0.91 21.57
CA SER A 91 6.43 -1.71 20.59
C SER A 91 7.30 -2.87 20.09
N LEU A 92 6.64 -3.88 19.52
CA LEU A 92 7.30 -4.97 18.79
C LEU A 92 7.00 -4.86 17.31
N HIS A 93 8.04 -4.90 16.50
CA HIS A 93 7.97 -4.90 15.04
C HIS A 93 8.17 -6.33 14.56
N PHE A 94 7.26 -6.83 13.73
CA PHE A 94 7.31 -8.20 13.23
C PHE A 94 7.81 -8.22 11.79
N TYR A 95 8.65 -9.19 11.48
CA TYR A 95 9.31 -9.36 10.19
C TYR A 95 9.14 -10.80 9.72
N PRO A 96 8.92 -11.04 8.41
CA PRO A 96 8.86 -12.38 7.86
C PRO A 96 10.27 -12.97 7.77
N ASP A 97 10.40 -14.27 8.03
CA ASP A 97 11.66 -14.97 7.84
C ASP A 97 12.17 -14.89 6.40
N GLU A 98 13.49 -14.97 6.23
CA GLU A 98 14.14 -14.88 4.93
C GLU A 98 13.55 -15.89 3.93
N GLY A 99 13.22 -15.40 2.72
CA GLY A 99 12.71 -16.27 1.66
C GLY A 99 11.77 -15.58 0.68
N PRO A 100 11.09 -16.36 -0.18
CA PRO A 100 10.16 -15.84 -1.17
C PRO A 100 9.00 -15.04 -0.57
N ARG A 101 8.53 -15.43 0.62
CA ARG A 101 7.46 -14.73 1.35
C ARG A 101 7.89 -13.34 1.83
N CYS A 102 9.10 -13.21 2.36
CA CYS A 102 9.67 -11.92 2.75
C CYS A 102 9.74 -10.96 1.55
N LYS A 103 10.23 -11.42 0.40
CA LYS A 103 10.25 -10.62 -0.84
C LYS A 103 8.85 -10.21 -1.31
N ALA A 104 7.85 -11.08 -1.12
CA ALA A 104 6.47 -10.78 -1.46
C ALA A 104 5.88 -9.68 -0.55
N PHE A 105 6.13 -9.74 0.76
CA PHE A 105 5.75 -8.67 1.70
C PHE A 105 6.45 -7.34 1.38
N ALA A 106 7.74 -7.34 1.06
CA ALA A 106 8.47 -6.14 0.67
C ALA A 106 7.83 -5.45 -0.55
N ARG A 107 7.47 -6.24 -1.57
CA ARG A 107 6.75 -5.73 -2.75
C ARG A 107 5.37 -5.20 -2.39
N TYR A 108 4.61 -5.92 -1.56
CA TYR A 108 3.27 -5.53 -1.12
C TYR A 108 3.27 -4.20 -0.36
N PHE A 109 4.13 -4.03 0.64
CA PHE A 109 4.17 -2.79 1.43
C PHE A 109 4.75 -1.62 0.65
N ARG A 110 5.75 -1.85 -0.20
CA ARG A 110 6.24 -0.82 -1.13
C ARG A 110 5.12 -0.35 -2.05
N TRP A 111 4.29 -1.27 -2.55
CA TRP A 111 3.11 -0.93 -3.35
C TRP A 111 2.07 -0.10 -2.58
N GLN A 112 1.74 -0.50 -1.34
CA GLN A 112 0.83 0.27 -0.48
C GLN A 112 1.35 1.69 -0.20
N TRP A 113 2.66 1.86 0.00
CA TRP A 113 3.28 3.17 0.22
C TRP A 113 3.28 4.04 -1.04
N ILE A 114 3.60 3.49 -2.22
CA ILE A 114 3.49 4.21 -3.50
C ILE A 114 2.04 4.70 -3.69
N CYS A 115 1.05 3.85 -3.42
CA CYS A 115 -0.36 4.24 -3.48
C CYS A 115 -0.70 5.39 -2.52
N SER A 116 -0.07 5.47 -1.33
CA SER A 116 -0.34 6.55 -0.39
C SER A 116 0.29 7.88 -0.79
N LEU A 117 1.46 7.86 -1.43
CA LEU A 117 2.09 9.08 -1.98
C LEU A 117 1.19 9.73 -3.04
N VAL A 118 0.71 8.90 -3.97
CA VAL A 118 -0.19 9.33 -5.04
C VAL A 118 -1.47 9.97 -4.45
N GLN A 119 -2.03 9.40 -3.37
CA GLN A 119 -3.20 9.98 -2.70
C GLN A 119 -2.92 11.31 -2.00
N GLN A 120 -1.73 11.51 -1.42
CA GLN A 120 -1.35 12.77 -0.76
C GLN A 120 -1.09 13.88 -1.77
N ASP A 121 -0.45 13.58 -2.90
CA ASP A 121 -0.22 14.57 -3.96
C ASP A 121 -1.52 14.97 -4.66
N PHE A 122 -2.49 14.06 -4.77
CA PHE A 122 -3.83 14.48 -5.16
C PHE A 122 -4.36 15.51 -4.17
N ALA A 123 -4.34 15.23 -2.85
CA ALA A 123 -4.91 16.02 -1.75
C ALA A 123 -4.56 17.52 -1.76
N ASP A 124 -3.38 17.90 -2.26
CA ASP A 124 -2.94 19.30 -2.32
C ASP A 124 -3.46 20.09 -3.54
N VAL A 125 -4.01 19.42 -4.56
CA VAL A 125 -4.71 20.08 -5.68
C VAL A 125 -6.19 20.40 -5.34
N HIS A 126 -6.63 20.11 -4.11
CA HIS A 126 -8.05 20.09 -3.73
C HIS A 126 -8.67 21.43 -3.31
N GLU A 127 -7.96 22.56 -3.24
CA GLU A 127 -8.63 23.78 -2.75
C GLU A 127 -9.26 24.62 -3.87
N GLU A 128 -8.55 24.88 -4.98
CA GLU A 128 -9.09 25.70 -6.07
C GLU A 128 -9.92 24.91 -7.10
N LEU A 129 -9.43 23.74 -7.53
CA LEU A 129 -10.09 22.90 -8.53
C LEU A 129 -11.37 22.26 -7.98
N TYR A 130 -11.29 21.73 -6.76
CA TYR A 130 -12.46 21.26 -6.01
C TYR A 130 -13.34 22.41 -5.57
N GLY A 131 -12.83 23.62 -5.28
CA GLY A 131 -13.69 24.79 -5.05
C GLY A 131 -14.58 25.11 -6.27
N HIS A 132 -14.04 25.01 -7.48
CA HIS A 132 -14.79 25.23 -8.72
C HIS A 132 -15.83 24.12 -9.00
N PHE A 133 -15.42 22.85 -8.90
CA PHE A 133 -16.31 21.71 -9.15
C PHE A 133 -17.24 21.37 -7.96
N ALA A 134 -16.91 21.71 -6.72
CA ALA A 134 -17.82 21.60 -5.58
C ALA A 134 -18.93 22.65 -5.66
N ALA A 135 -18.64 23.83 -6.21
CA ALA A 135 -19.66 24.83 -6.52
C ALA A 135 -20.52 24.47 -7.75
N ARG A 136 -20.01 23.62 -8.66
CA ARG A 136 -20.69 23.17 -9.89
C ARG A 136 -20.36 21.70 -10.24
N PRO A 137 -20.88 20.72 -9.49
CA PRO A 137 -20.56 19.31 -9.71
C PRO A 137 -21.06 18.79 -11.07
N ASP A 138 -22.11 19.42 -11.62
CA ASP A 138 -22.64 19.10 -12.95
C ASP A 138 -21.62 19.32 -14.08
N ASP A 139 -20.66 20.25 -13.93
CA ASP A 139 -19.69 20.56 -14.98
C ASP A 139 -18.66 19.44 -15.17
N LEU A 140 -18.37 18.68 -14.12
CA LEU A 140 -17.49 17.50 -14.21
C LEU A 140 -18.21 16.32 -14.88
N HIS A 141 -19.51 16.17 -14.66
CA HIS A 141 -20.34 15.15 -15.30
C HIS A 141 -20.64 15.44 -16.78
N ARG A 142 -20.35 16.65 -17.24
CA ARG A 142 -20.46 17.05 -18.65
C ARG A 142 -19.21 16.77 -19.46
N LEU A 143 -18.11 16.42 -18.79
CA LEU A 143 -16.89 15.98 -19.47
C LEU A 143 -17.13 14.60 -20.06
N ASP A 144 -16.86 14.46 -21.36
CA ASP A 144 -16.70 13.15 -21.96
C ASP A 144 -15.54 12.39 -21.27
N TRP A 145 -15.61 11.05 -21.28
CA TRP A 145 -14.61 10.19 -20.64
C TRP A 145 -13.17 10.55 -21.06
N ARG A 146 -12.95 10.92 -22.33
CA ARG A 146 -11.62 11.34 -22.81
C ARG A 146 -11.19 12.70 -22.27
N GLN A 147 -12.14 13.63 -22.11
CA GLN A 147 -11.85 14.94 -21.52
C GLN A 147 -11.49 14.82 -20.04
N TYR A 148 -12.10 13.87 -19.34
CA TYR A 148 -11.78 13.53 -17.96
C TYR A 148 -10.36 12.97 -17.84
N GLU A 149 -9.95 12.01 -18.68
CA GLU A 149 -8.56 11.51 -18.72
C GLU A 149 -7.54 12.62 -18.99
N ILE A 150 -7.83 13.49 -19.97
CA ILE A 150 -6.98 14.64 -20.29
C ILE A 150 -6.84 15.57 -19.08
N LEU A 151 -7.94 15.87 -18.38
CA LEU A 151 -7.92 16.71 -17.19
C LEU A 151 -7.00 16.11 -16.11
N ILE A 152 -7.14 14.82 -15.81
CA ILE A 152 -6.31 14.13 -14.83
C ILE A 152 -4.83 14.12 -15.26
N SER A 153 -4.54 13.80 -16.52
CA SER A 153 -3.17 13.82 -17.06
C SER A 153 -2.54 15.22 -16.94
N ARG A 154 -3.30 16.29 -17.20
CA ARG A 154 -2.79 17.67 -17.07
C ARG A 154 -2.52 18.07 -15.62
N ILE A 155 -3.37 17.62 -14.68
CA ILE A 155 -3.14 17.83 -13.26
C ILE A 155 -1.83 17.17 -12.84
N LEU A 156 -1.64 15.89 -13.18
CA LEU A 156 -0.42 15.13 -12.90
C LEU A 156 0.83 15.79 -13.51
N GLN A 157 0.75 16.28 -14.75
CA GLN A 157 1.83 17.04 -15.37
C GLN A 157 2.19 18.32 -14.61
N THR A 158 1.19 19.01 -14.05
CA THR A 158 1.40 20.25 -13.28
C THR A 158 2.12 19.99 -11.96
N GLN A 159 1.98 18.78 -11.42
CA GLN A 159 2.68 18.32 -10.21
C GLN A 159 4.11 17.83 -10.49
N GLY A 160 4.56 17.87 -11.75
CA GLY A 160 5.93 17.49 -12.13
C GLY A 160 6.08 16.04 -12.59
N PHE A 161 4.99 15.29 -12.74
CA PHE A 161 5.02 13.94 -13.30
C PHE A 161 5.09 13.99 -14.84
N GLU A 162 5.85 13.07 -15.44
CA GLU A 162 5.75 12.84 -16.88
C GLU A 162 4.58 11.90 -17.14
N THR A 163 3.61 12.30 -17.97
CA THR A 163 2.44 11.44 -18.27
C THR A 163 2.20 11.28 -19.75
N GLU A 164 1.80 10.09 -20.16
CA GLU A 164 1.33 9.75 -21.50
C GLU A 164 -0.10 9.21 -21.43
N LEU A 165 -1.00 9.80 -22.23
CA LEU A 165 -2.39 9.35 -22.33
C LEU A 165 -2.48 8.08 -23.17
N GLY A 166 -3.26 7.11 -22.68
CA GLY A 166 -3.60 5.91 -23.45
C GLY A 166 -4.38 6.25 -24.73
N PRO A 167 -4.47 5.29 -25.68
CA PRO A 167 -5.24 5.46 -26.91
C PRO A 167 -6.76 5.52 -26.67
N GLY A 168 -7.23 5.16 -25.47
CA GLY A 168 -8.60 5.35 -25.00
C GLY A 168 -9.59 4.25 -25.42
N ARG A 169 -9.21 3.32 -26.31
CA ARG A 169 -9.96 2.08 -26.56
C ARG A 169 -8.99 0.93 -26.79
N GLY A 170 -9.23 -0.20 -26.11
CA GLY A 170 -8.49 -1.44 -26.31
C GLY A 170 -7.14 -1.52 -25.61
N ASP A 171 -6.90 -0.71 -24.57
CA ASP A 171 -5.63 -0.67 -23.82
C ASP A 171 -5.61 -1.55 -22.56
N GLY A 172 -6.59 -2.43 -22.38
CA GLY A 172 -6.69 -3.27 -21.19
C GLY A 172 -7.12 -2.53 -19.92
N GLY A 173 -7.57 -1.27 -20.02
CA GLY A 173 -8.02 -0.46 -18.88
C GLY A 173 -6.96 0.50 -18.33
N VAL A 174 -6.02 0.93 -19.19
CA VAL A 174 -4.89 1.80 -18.84
C VAL A 174 -5.06 3.16 -19.51
N ASP A 175 -5.62 4.11 -18.78
CA ASP A 175 -6.00 5.41 -19.33
C ASP A 175 -4.82 6.41 -19.33
N ILE A 176 -3.91 6.30 -18.34
CA ILE A 176 -2.73 7.17 -18.22
C ILE A 176 -1.52 6.34 -17.82
N ARG A 177 -0.38 6.56 -18.49
CA ARG A 177 0.94 6.10 -18.08
C ARG A 177 1.66 7.26 -17.41
N LEU A 178 2.07 7.09 -16.16
CA LEU A 178 2.80 8.08 -15.37
C LEU A 178 4.23 7.58 -15.16
N LEU A 179 5.20 8.32 -15.67
CA LEU A 179 6.62 8.08 -15.47
C LEU A 179 7.14 9.02 -14.39
N GLN A 180 7.61 8.44 -13.30
CA GLN A 180 8.30 9.15 -12.24
C GLN A 180 9.80 8.85 -12.35
N ARG A 181 10.60 9.90 -12.50
CA ARG A 181 12.05 9.76 -12.54
C ARG A 181 12.61 9.84 -11.13
N ASP A 182 13.27 8.78 -10.70
CA ASP A 182 13.88 8.70 -9.36
C ASP A 182 15.38 8.40 -9.48
N PRO A 183 16.25 8.97 -8.62
CA PRO A 183 17.68 8.69 -8.62
C PRO A 183 18.06 7.21 -8.51
N LEU A 184 17.18 6.37 -7.96
CA LEU A 184 17.37 4.93 -7.78
C LEU A 184 16.77 4.08 -8.91
N GLY A 185 16.03 4.69 -9.84
CA GLY A 185 15.43 4.03 -11.01
C GLY A 185 14.06 4.59 -11.37
N ASP A 186 13.78 4.72 -12.66
CA ASP A 186 12.49 5.25 -13.12
C ASP A 186 11.34 4.28 -12.82
N ILE A 187 10.18 4.83 -12.44
CA ILE A 187 8.97 4.06 -12.12
C ILE A 187 7.89 4.43 -13.14
N LEU A 188 7.39 3.42 -13.87
CA LEU A 188 6.24 3.56 -14.76
C LEU A 188 4.97 3.06 -14.07
N THR A 189 4.02 3.95 -13.83
CA THR A 189 2.72 3.65 -13.21
C THR A 189 1.61 3.69 -14.25
N LEU A 190 0.79 2.65 -14.31
CA LEU A 190 -0.40 2.55 -15.14
C LEU A 190 -1.61 2.96 -14.29
N VAL A 191 -2.33 3.98 -14.71
CA VAL A 191 -3.46 4.59 -14.00
C VAL A 191 -4.74 4.38 -14.80
N GLN A 192 -5.78 3.92 -14.11
CA GLN A 192 -7.14 3.85 -14.63
C GLN A 192 -8.00 4.96 -14.01
N CYS A 193 -8.66 5.71 -14.88
CA CYS A 193 -9.55 6.81 -14.58
C CYS A 193 -11.00 6.32 -14.57
N LYS A 194 -11.57 6.06 -13.39
CA LYS A 194 -12.97 5.67 -13.29
C LYS A 194 -13.86 6.87 -13.00
N ASN A 195 -14.61 7.32 -14.02
CA ASN A 195 -15.66 8.33 -13.88
C ASN A 195 -16.97 7.64 -13.46
N TYR A 196 -17.34 7.74 -12.19
CA TYR A 196 -18.59 7.17 -11.68
C TYR A 196 -19.74 8.19 -11.67
N ALA A 197 -20.98 7.68 -11.74
CA ALA A 197 -22.23 8.45 -11.71
C ALA A 197 -22.32 9.42 -10.51
N PRO A 198 -23.17 10.48 -10.57
CA PRO A 198 -23.17 11.64 -9.66
C PRO A 198 -23.28 11.40 -8.14
N LYS A 199 -23.53 10.15 -7.73
CA LYS A 199 -23.64 9.75 -6.32
C LYS A 199 -22.37 9.07 -5.77
N ASN A 200 -21.36 8.84 -6.59
CA ASN A 200 -20.14 8.14 -6.21
C ASN A 200 -18.95 9.11 -6.22
N ARG A 201 -18.02 8.91 -5.27
CA ARG A 201 -16.76 9.66 -5.24
C ARG A 201 -15.94 9.34 -6.48
N ILE A 202 -15.30 10.37 -7.01
CA ILE A 202 -14.33 10.28 -8.10
C ILE A 202 -13.13 9.46 -7.60
N GLY A 203 -12.72 8.43 -8.34
CA GLY A 203 -11.64 7.53 -7.95
C GLY A 203 -10.58 7.43 -9.04
N LEU A 204 -9.33 7.62 -8.66
CA LEU A 204 -8.17 7.24 -9.46
C LEU A 204 -7.66 5.92 -8.90
N GLU A 205 -7.54 4.91 -9.76
CA GLU A 205 -7.07 3.60 -9.38
C GLU A 205 -5.77 3.33 -10.11
N ALA A 206 -4.67 3.22 -9.36
CA ALA A 206 -3.41 2.74 -9.91
C ALA A 206 -3.56 1.24 -10.18
N VAL A 207 -3.39 0.83 -11.43
CA VAL A 207 -3.60 -0.56 -11.87
C VAL A 207 -2.33 -1.37 -11.67
N GLN A 208 -1.16 -0.78 -11.94
CA GLN A 208 0.14 -1.46 -11.86
C GLN A 208 1.29 -0.44 -11.86
N ALA A 209 2.36 -0.68 -11.11
CA ALA A 209 3.64 0.02 -11.30
C ALA A 209 4.74 -0.97 -11.67
N LEU A 210 5.58 -0.57 -12.61
CA LEU A 210 6.69 -1.34 -13.16
C LEU A 210 7.98 -0.55 -12.96
N PHE A 211 9.03 -1.25 -12.50
CA PHE A 211 10.39 -0.71 -12.54
C PHE A 211 10.82 -0.62 -14.01
N TRP A 212 11.18 0.59 -14.42
CA TRP A 212 11.60 0.87 -15.79
C TRP A 212 13.13 0.76 -15.89
N ASP A 213 13.59 -0.21 -16.67
CA ASP A 213 15.03 -0.45 -16.92
C ASP A 213 15.56 0.25 -18.18
N GLY A 214 14.75 1.08 -18.83
CA GLY A 214 15.11 1.78 -20.06
C GLY A 214 14.73 1.05 -21.36
N THR A 215 14.17 -0.17 -21.31
CA THR A 215 13.72 -0.87 -22.52
C THR A 215 12.29 -0.49 -22.92
N PRO A 216 12.02 -0.10 -24.18
CA PRO A 216 10.65 0.10 -24.68
C PRO A 216 9.86 -1.21 -24.59
N GLN A 217 9.03 -1.35 -23.56
CA GLN A 217 8.16 -2.51 -23.41
C GLN A 217 6.83 -2.23 -24.13
N HIS A 218 6.62 -2.89 -25.27
CA HIS A 218 5.31 -2.98 -25.91
C HIS A 218 4.51 -4.02 -25.14
N PHE A 219 3.72 -3.58 -24.18
CA PHE A 219 2.79 -4.44 -23.46
C PHE A 219 1.48 -4.55 -24.23
N ASP A 220 1.39 -5.60 -25.05
CA ASP A 220 0.10 -6.12 -25.47
C ASP A 220 -0.50 -6.89 -24.29
N LEU A 221 -1.36 -6.23 -23.52
CA LEU A 221 -2.29 -6.91 -22.63
C LEU A 221 -3.43 -7.48 -23.48
N CYS A 222 -3.19 -8.64 -24.10
CA CYS A 222 -4.25 -9.53 -24.57
C CYS A 222 -4.07 -10.92 -23.95
N ASP A 223 -5.18 -11.37 -23.38
CA ASP A 223 -5.54 -12.64 -22.75
C ASP A 223 -5.11 -12.89 -21.29
#